data_AF-A0A2K6TCI1-F1
#
_entry.id   AF-A0A2K6TCI1-F1
#
_cell.length_a   1.000
_cell.length_b   1.000
_cell.length_c   1.000
_cell.angle_alpha   90.00
_cell.angle_beta   90.00
_cell.angle_gamma   90.00
#
_symmetry.space_group_name_H-M   'P 1'
#
loop_
_entity.id
_entity.type
_entity.pdbx_description
1 polymer ?
#
loop_
_entity_poly.entity_id
_entity_poly.type
_entity_poly.pdbx_seq_one_letter_code
_entity_poly.pdbx_strand_id
1 'polypeptide(L)'
;LGGPQLRVFRTNFFIQLVRPGTAQPEDTVQFRIPMEMTRVDLRNYLERIYNVPVAAVRTRVQHGANSKRDHRNVRIKKPDYKVAYVVPVLLLPCVPHPRPPPLCLQHLSQLTPCTVASVSWGPGMSLRMAAGTWAAVVGAPFLSVAS
;
A
#
# COMPACT_ATOMS: atom_id res chain seq x y z
N LEU A 1 -10.88 6.16 52.64
CA LEU A 1 -9.89 5.63 51.66
C LEU A 1 -9.29 4.36 52.23
N GLY A 2 -8.98 3.35 51.42
CA GLY A 2 -8.55 2.02 51.92
C GLY A 2 -9.40 0.83 51.47
N GLY A 3 -10.23 0.98 50.43
CA GLY A 3 -10.87 -0.19 49.79
C GLY A 3 -9.84 -1.08 49.09
N PRO A 4 -10.14 -2.38 48.90
CA PRO A 4 -9.23 -3.31 48.25
C PRO A 4 -8.97 -2.93 46.78
N GLN A 5 -7.79 -3.28 46.28
CA GLN A 5 -7.41 -3.06 44.88
C GLN A 5 -8.42 -3.73 43.94
N LEU A 6 -9.02 -2.95 43.02
CA LEU A 6 -9.89 -3.48 41.99
C LEU A 6 -9.10 -4.40 41.06
N ARG A 7 -9.61 -5.62 40.88
CA ARG A 7 -9.03 -6.69 40.03
C ARG A 7 -10.09 -7.15 39.03
N VAL A 8 -9.70 -7.25 37.76
CA VAL A 8 -10.56 -7.73 36.67
C VAL A 8 -9.97 -9.03 36.15
N PHE A 9 -10.66 -10.15 36.39
CA PHE A 9 -10.18 -11.49 35.97
C PHE A 9 -10.54 -11.81 34.50
N ARG A 10 -11.65 -11.26 34.00
CA ARG A 10 -12.09 -11.42 32.60
C ARG A 10 -12.48 -10.07 32.03
N THR A 11 -11.75 -9.62 31.02
CA THR A 11 -12.02 -8.35 30.32
C THR A 11 -12.97 -8.57 29.14
N ASN A 12 -14.00 -7.73 29.02
CA ASN A 12 -14.90 -7.73 27.86
C ASN A 12 -14.42 -6.82 26.71
N PHE A 13 -13.16 -6.36 26.77
CA PHE A 13 -12.59 -5.45 25.78
C PHE A 13 -11.94 -6.21 24.62
N PHE A 14 -12.33 -5.84 23.40
CA PHE A 14 -11.74 -6.31 22.16
C PHE A 14 -10.97 -5.16 21.51
N ILE A 15 -9.69 -5.36 21.23
CA ILE A 15 -8.83 -4.41 20.52
C ILE A 15 -8.46 -4.97 19.15
N GLN A 16 -8.26 -4.08 18.17
CA GLN A 16 -7.88 -4.47 16.81
C GLN A 16 -6.62 -3.70 16.39
N LEU A 17 -5.59 -4.43 15.99
CA LEU A 17 -4.43 -3.87 15.29
C LEU A 17 -4.87 -3.39 13.90
N VAL A 18 -4.53 -2.16 13.51
CA VAL A 18 -4.94 -1.58 12.22
C VAL A 18 -3.74 -1.04 11.47
N ARG A 19 -3.64 -1.37 10.18
CA ARG A 19 -2.61 -0.80 9.30
C ARG A 19 -2.72 0.73 9.29
N PRO A 20 -1.62 1.47 9.53
CA PRO A 20 -1.66 2.93 9.49
C PRO A 20 -1.98 3.42 8.07
N GLY A 21 -2.94 4.35 7.97
CA GLY A 21 -3.35 4.95 6.69
C GLY A 21 -2.48 6.13 6.24
N THR A 22 -1.59 6.60 7.12
CA THR A 22 -0.59 7.63 6.88
C THR A 22 0.76 7.12 7.36
N ALA A 23 1.86 7.64 6.82
CA ALA A 23 3.19 7.36 7.39
C ALA A 23 3.20 7.67 8.89
N GLN A 24 3.69 6.71 9.67
CA GLN A 24 3.92 6.81 11.11
C GLN A 24 5.37 6.35 11.35
N PRO A 25 6.04 6.81 12.42
CA PRO A 25 7.35 6.28 12.78
C PRO A 25 7.26 4.78 13.04
N GLU A 26 8.33 4.06 12.71
CA GLU A 26 8.39 2.59 12.76
C GLU A 26 8.11 2.04 14.18
N ASP A 27 8.42 2.85 15.19
CA ASP A 27 8.22 2.59 16.62
C ASP A 27 6.77 2.83 17.09
N THR A 28 5.82 3.17 16.23
CA THR A 28 4.43 3.45 16.62
C THR A 28 3.44 2.49 15.98
N VAL A 29 2.72 1.78 16.86
CA VAL A 29 1.67 0.82 16.49
C VAL A 29 0.29 1.45 16.69
N GLN A 30 -0.61 1.26 15.73
CA GLN A 30 -1.97 1.81 15.75
C GLN A 30 -3.02 0.74 16.08
N PHE A 31 -3.83 0.99 17.10
CA PHE A 31 -4.95 0.14 17.51
C PHE A 31 -6.30 0.88 17.43
N ARG A 32 -7.36 0.14 17.14
CA ARG A 32 -8.76 0.52 17.44
C ARG A 32 -9.18 -0.13 18.75
N ILE A 33 -9.81 0.66 19.61
CA ILE A 33 -10.14 0.29 20.98
C ILE A 33 -11.55 0.83 21.34
N PRO A 34 -12.27 0.19 22.27
CA PRO A 34 -13.62 0.63 22.64
C PRO A 34 -13.60 1.97 23.39
N MET A 35 -14.75 2.65 23.38
CA MET A 35 -14.88 3.99 23.97
C MET A 35 -14.71 4.01 25.49
N GLU A 36 -15.02 2.91 26.17
CA GLU A 36 -14.89 2.76 27.63
C GLU A 36 -13.44 2.71 28.12
N MET A 37 -12.51 2.23 27.29
CA MET A 37 -11.15 1.88 27.72
C MET A 37 -10.23 3.12 27.87
N THR A 38 -9.43 3.16 28.93
CA THR A 38 -8.46 4.24 29.18
C THR A 38 -7.03 3.88 28.73
N ARG A 39 -6.12 4.87 28.81
CA ARG A 39 -4.69 4.69 28.52
C ARG A 39 -4.00 3.69 29.46
N VAL A 40 -4.42 3.66 30.73
CA VAL A 40 -3.84 2.77 31.75
C VAL A 40 -4.36 1.34 31.56
N ASP A 41 -5.65 1.18 31.26
CA ASP A 41 -6.23 -0.13 30.96
C ASP A 41 -5.57 -0.76 29.73
N LEU A 42 -5.32 0.01 28.67
CA LEU A 42 -4.59 -0.46 27.50
C LEU A 42 -3.19 -0.97 27.82
N ARG A 43 -2.44 -0.20 28.62
CA ARG A 43 -1.10 -0.59 29.05
C ARG A 43 -1.15 -1.92 29.80
N ASN A 44 -2.01 -2.01 30.81
CA ASN A 44 -2.21 -3.24 31.59
C ASN A 44 -2.66 -4.42 30.71
N TYR A 45 -3.54 -4.19 29.74
CA TYR A 45 -4.04 -5.22 28.83
C TYR A 45 -2.93 -5.77 27.93
N LEU A 46 -2.12 -4.90 27.33
CA LEU A 46 -0.99 -5.29 26.49
C LEU A 46 0.15 -5.95 27.29
N GLU A 47 0.49 -5.42 28.47
CA GLU A 47 1.55 -5.95 29.33
C GLU A 47 1.16 -7.27 30.00
N ARG A 48 -0.12 -7.49 30.36
CA ARG A 48 -0.56 -8.68 31.12
C ARG A 48 -1.11 -9.82 30.28
N ILE A 49 -1.72 -9.54 29.12
CA ILE A 49 -2.30 -10.57 28.25
C ILE A 49 -1.36 -10.91 27.10
N TYR A 50 -0.72 -9.90 26.50
CA TYR A 50 0.14 -10.07 25.33
C TYR A 50 1.64 -9.99 25.65
N ASN A 51 2.02 -9.70 26.91
CA ASN A 51 3.40 -9.54 27.37
C ASN A 51 4.21 -8.51 26.56
N VAL A 52 3.55 -7.51 25.96
CA VAL A 52 4.20 -6.46 25.17
C VAL A 52 4.61 -5.32 26.12
N PRO A 53 5.91 -4.98 26.24
CA PRO A 53 6.34 -3.87 27.07
C PRO A 53 6.02 -2.54 26.38
N VAL A 54 5.30 -1.64 27.05
CA VAL A 54 4.81 -0.38 26.47
C VAL A 54 5.48 0.83 27.13
N ALA A 55 6.14 1.66 26.32
CA ALA A 55 6.77 2.90 26.76
C ALA A 55 5.74 4.04 26.91
N ALA A 56 4.88 4.23 25.90
CA ALA A 56 3.90 5.31 25.88
C ALA A 56 2.60 4.94 25.15
N VAL A 57 1.46 5.45 25.65
CA VAL A 57 0.13 5.30 25.04
C VAL A 57 -0.53 6.66 24.87
N ARG A 58 -0.90 7.00 23.64
CA ARG A 58 -1.65 8.21 23.28
C ARG A 58 -2.96 7.81 22.61
N THR A 59 -4.10 8.19 23.20
CA THR A 59 -5.44 7.86 22.67
C THR A 59 -6.14 9.11 22.16
N ARG A 60 -6.93 8.97 21.08
CA ARG A 60 -7.89 9.99 20.62
C ARG A 60 -9.21 9.33 20.20
N VAL A 61 -10.32 10.05 20.33
CA VAL A 61 -11.62 9.61 19.81
C VAL A 61 -11.70 9.96 18.33
N GLN A 62 -12.07 8.99 17.48
CA GLN A 62 -12.43 9.24 16.09
C GLN A 62 -13.96 9.22 15.96
N HIS A 63 -14.49 10.33 15.46
CA HIS A 63 -15.92 10.47 15.20
C HIS A 63 -16.28 9.81 13.87
N GLY A 64 -17.35 9.03 13.87
CA GLY A 64 -17.91 8.44 12.66
C GLY A 64 -18.61 9.49 11.80
N ALA A 65 -18.53 9.33 10.48
CA ALA A 65 -19.22 10.22 9.55
C ALA A 65 -20.75 10.16 9.75
N ASN A 66 -21.40 11.34 9.78
CA ASN A 66 -22.85 11.53 9.94
C ASN A 66 -23.51 12.21 8.73
N SER A 67 -22.88 12.08 7.55
CA SER A 67 -23.35 12.69 6.29
C SER A 67 -24.29 11.78 5.50
N LYS A 68 -24.17 10.44 5.66
CA LYS A 68 -25.01 9.48 4.92
C LYS A 68 -26.47 9.63 5.35
N ARG A 69 -27.37 9.65 4.36
CA ARG A 69 -28.81 9.60 4.55
C ARG A 69 -29.41 8.34 3.92
N ASP A 70 -30.52 7.88 4.46
CA ASP A 70 -31.36 6.82 3.90
C ASP A 70 -32.33 7.34 2.84
N HIS A 71 -32.96 6.41 2.13
CA HIS A 71 -34.09 6.66 1.24
C HIS A 71 -35.30 7.35 1.94
N ARG A 72 -35.34 7.33 3.28
CA ARG A 72 -36.32 8.06 4.12
C ARG A 72 -35.80 9.43 4.63
N ASN A 73 -34.69 9.94 4.07
CA ASN A 73 -34.01 11.18 4.46
C ASN A 73 -33.47 11.21 5.92
N VAL A 74 -33.54 10.10 6.65
CA VAL A 74 -32.95 9.92 7.99
C VAL A 74 -31.42 9.87 7.89
N ARG A 75 -30.69 10.49 8.82
CA ARG A 75 -29.21 10.44 8.86
C ARG A 75 -28.74 9.17 9.56
N ILE A 76 -27.84 8.42 8.92
CA ILE A 76 -27.11 7.31 9.57
C ILE A 76 -25.76 7.81 10.05
N LYS A 77 -25.54 7.75 11.37
CA LYS A 77 -24.23 7.94 11.98
C LYS A 77 -23.43 6.64 11.93
N LYS A 78 -22.20 6.68 11.39
CA LYS A 78 -21.24 5.57 11.58
C LYS A 78 -20.80 5.50 13.06
N PRO A 79 -20.57 4.31 13.64
CA PRO A 79 -20.16 4.20 15.04
C PRO A 79 -18.82 4.92 15.28
N ASP A 80 -18.76 5.68 16.38
CA ASP A 80 -17.51 6.29 16.85
C ASP A 80 -16.60 5.21 17.45
N TYR A 81 -15.29 5.38 17.31
CA TYR A 81 -14.31 4.46 17.90
C TYR A 81 -13.09 5.22 18.39
N LYS A 82 -12.41 4.69 19.41
CA LYS A 82 -11.20 5.31 19.96
C LYS A 82 -9.97 4.68 19.28
N VAL A 83 -9.01 5.52 18.90
CA VAL A 83 -7.73 5.12 18.30
C VAL A 83 -6.65 5.29 19.34
N ALA A 84 -5.79 4.28 19.48
CA ALA A 84 -4.61 4.33 20.32
C ALA A 84 -3.34 4.25 19.47
N TYR A 85 -2.40 5.11 19.78
CA TYR A 85 -1.01 5.07 19.33
C TYR A 85 -0.17 4.54 20.49
N VAL A 86 0.52 3.45 20.25
CA VAL A 86 1.31 2.72 21.26
C VAL A 86 2.75 2.67 20.78
N VAL A 87 3.66 3.11 21.65
CA VAL A 87 5.10 3.00 21.46
C VAL A 87 5.58 1.85 22.36
N PRO A 88 5.97 0.68 21.81
CA PRO A 88 6.56 -0.40 22.60
C PRO A 88 8.00 -0.05 23.03
N VAL A 89 8.53 -0.74 24.04
CA VAL A 89 9.90 -0.53 24.54
C VAL A 89 10.95 -1.24 23.67
N LEU A 90 10.61 -2.38 23.09
CA LEU A 90 11.54 -3.22 22.33
C LEU A 90 11.27 -3.13 20.83
N LEU A 91 12.28 -2.64 20.11
CA LEU A 91 12.34 -2.68 18.65
C LEU A 91 12.69 -4.10 18.19
N LEU A 92 11.66 -4.94 18.07
CA LEU A 92 11.59 -5.71 16.83
C LEU A 92 11.03 -4.73 15.79
N PRO A 93 11.81 -4.32 14.76
CA PRO A 93 11.26 -3.53 13.68
C PRO A 93 10.07 -4.31 13.13
N CYS A 94 8.87 -3.74 13.22
CA CYS A 94 7.65 -4.42 12.81
C CYS A 94 7.74 -4.69 11.31
N VAL A 95 8.16 -5.92 10.97
CA VAL A 95 8.62 -6.30 9.63
C VAL A 95 7.64 -5.74 8.59
N PRO A 96 8.12 -4.99 7.59
CA PRO A 96 7.26 -4.39 6.59
C PRO A 96 6.47 -5.50 5.90
N HIS A 97 5.22 -5.61 6.34
CA HIS A 97 4.28 -6.65 5.97
C HIS A 97 4.20 -6.67 4.45
N PRO A 98 4.41 -7.85 3.81
CA PRO A 98 4.71 -7.92 2.39
C PRO A 98 3.65 -7.15 1.61
N ARG A 99 4.10 -6.10 0.92
CA ARG A 99 3.26 -5.38 -0.02
C ARG A 99 2.81 -6.43 -1.03
N PRO A 100 1.49 -6.71 -1.20
CA PRO A 100 1.06 -7.57 -2.27
C PRO A 100 1.60 -6.95 -3.57
N PRO A 101 2.22 -7.73 -4.46
CA PRO A 101 2.72 -7.17 -5.71
C PRO A 101 1.56 -6.50 -6.44
N PRO A 102 1.78 -5.34 -7.10
CA PRO A 102 0.76 -4.80 -7.98
C PRO A 102 0.40 -5.89 -8.99
N LEU A 103 -0.90 -6.12 -9.19
CA LEU A 103 -1.41 -7.07 -10.18
C LEU A 103 -1.20 -6.50 -11.59
N CYS A 104 0.07 -6.46 -12.00
CA CYS A 104 0.48 -6.12 -13.35
C CYS A 104 0.12 -7.27 -14.29
N LEU A 105 -1.10 -7.22 -14.82
CA LEU A 105 -1.50 -7.58 -16.18
C LEU A 105 -0.37 -8.16 -17.07
N GLN A 106 -0.02 -9.44 -16.88
CA GLN A 106 0.95 -10.17 -17.71
C GLN A 106 0.64 -11.67 -17.83
N HIS A 107 -0.54 -12.02 -18.34
CA HIS A 107 -0.62 -13.07 -19.38
C HIS A 107 -2.01 -13.13 -20.00
N LEU A 108 -2.10 -12.84 -21.31
CA LEU A 108 -2.53 -13.82 -22.31
C LEU A 108 -2.53 -13.22 -23.72
N SER A 109 -1.88 -13.93 -24.65
CA SER A 109 -1.94 -13.72 -26.10
C SER A 109 -1.27 -12.41 -26.61
N GLN A 110 -0.58 -12.38 -27.75
CA GLN A 110 -0.51 -13.33 -28.87
C GLN A 110 0.93 -13.52 -29.36
N LEU A 111 1.33 -14.76 -29.63
CA LEU A 111 2.40 -15.08 -30.56
C LEU A 111 1.77 -15.31 -31.94
N THR A 112 2.25 -14.63 -32.98
CA THR A 112 1.95 -14.93 -34.39
C THR A 112 3.23 -14.80 -35.24
N PRO A 113 3.51 -15.72 -36.20
CA PRO A 113 4.80 -15.79 -36.90
C PRO A 113 4.80 -15.31 -38.37
N CYS A 114 6.01 -15.09 -38.91
CA CYS A 114 6.39 -14.91 -40.34
C CYS A 114 5.94 -13.57 -41.00
N THR A 115 6.67 -12.93 -41.95
CA THR A 115 7.54 -13.44 -43.04
C THR A 115 8.67 -12.42 -43.44
N VAL A 116 9.58 -12.80 -44.36
CA VAL A 116 10.96 -12.28 -44.60
C VAL A 116 11.15 -11.21 -45.73
N ALA A 117 12.22 -10.37 -45.68
CA ALA A 117 12.99 -9.79 -46.83
C ALA A 117 14.20 -8.87 -46.40
N SER A 118 15.31 -8.74 -47.16
CA SER A 118 16.60 -8.07 -46.76
C SER A 118 16.99 -6.71 -47.44
N VAL A 119 18.19 -6.52 -48.06
CA VAL A 119 18.94 -5.22 -48.26
C VAL A 119 20.49 -5.38 -48.24
N SER A 120 21.19 -5.28 -49.39
CA SER A 120 22.60 -4.84 -49.52
C SER A 120 22.83 -4.07 -50.85
N TRP A 121 24.04 -3.52 -51.06
CA TRP A 121 24.39 -2.50 -52.06
C TRP A 121 25.58 -2.91 -52.96
N GLY A 122 25.81 -2.19 -54.07
CA GLY A 122 27.00 -2.29 -54.93
C GLY A 122 27.44 -0.94 -55.52
N PRO A 123 28.72 -0.74 -55.92
CA PRO A 123 29.34 0.60 -55.86
C PRO A 123 29.74 1.24 -57.21
N GLY A 124 29.93 2.56 -57.19
CA GLY A 124 30.92 3.22 -58.06
C GLY A 124 30.42 4.18 -59.15
N MET A 125 29.90 5.36 -58.78
CA MET A 125 30.03 6.56 -59.63
C MET A 125 29.95 7.86 -58.80
N SER A 126 30.71 8.89 -59.22
CA SER A 126 30.99 10.06 -58.40
C SER A 126 30.09 11.27 -58.67
N LEU A 127 29.47 11.75 -57.59
CA LEU A 127 29.20 13.15 -57.25
C LEU A 127 28.69 14.12 -58.33
N ARG A 128 27.43 14.51 -58.20
CA ARG A 128 27.03 15.93 -58.20
C ARG A 128 26.08 16.19 -57.03
N MET A 129 26.49 17.01 -56.06
CA MET A 129 25.57 17.51 -55.04
C MET A 129 24.69 18.61 -55.64
N ALA A 130 23.38 18.38 -55.66
CA ALA A 130 22.41 19.45 -55.52
C ALA A 130 22.09 19.63 -54.03
N ALA A 131 21.86 20.86 -53.58
CA ALA A 131 21.47 21.13 -52.19
C ALA A 131 20.12 20.45 -51.88
N GLY A 132 20.05 19.66 -50.79
CA GLY A 132 18.95 18.71 -50.58
C GLY A 132 17.64 19.32 -50.04
N THR A 133 16.41 18.83 -50.29
CA THR A 133 15.85 17.48 -50.64
C THR A 133 15.71 16.51 -49.44
N TRP A 134 14.71 15.61 -49.34
CA TRP A 134 13.81 14.98 -50.34
C TRP A 134 12.35 14.81 -49.87
N ALA A 135 11.47 14.46 -50.83
CA ALA A 135 10.11 13.99 -50.61
C ALA A 135 10.00 12.44 -50.64
N ALA A 136 8.94 11.93 -50.01
CA ALA A 136 8.06 10.82 -50.43
C ALA A 136 8.60 9.48 -51.03
N VAL A 137 8.10 8.37 -50.43
CA VAL A 137 7.51 7.19 -51.11
C VAL A 137 8.42 6.04 -51.66
N VAL A 138 8.41 4.92 -50.90
CA VAL A 138 8.31 3.48 -51.32
C VAL A 138 9.52 2.67 -51.90
N GLY A 139 9.83 1.53 -51.23
CA GLY A 139 10.34 0.25 -51.80
C GLY A 139 11.86 -0.04 -51.69
N ALA A 140 12.35 -1.02 -50.89
CA ALA A 140 12.44 -2.50 -51.10
C ALA A 140 13.78 -2.95 -51.78
N PRO A 141 14.12 -4.25 -52.05
CA PRO A 141 13.93 -5.53 -51.35
C PRO A 141 15.29 -6.15 -50.84
N PHE A 142 15.89 -7.23 -51.39
CA PHE A 142 16.85 -8.19 -50.74
C PHE A 142 18.34 -8.20 -51.25
N LEU A 143 19.36 -8.40 -50.37
CA LEU A 143 20.67 -9.00 -50.75
C LEU A 143 21.43 -9.62 -49.55
N SER A 144 22.16 -10.70 -49.82
CA SER A 144 23.10 -11.42 -48.95
C SER A 144 24.10 -12.20 -49.82
N VAL A 145 25.37 -12.30 -49.38
CA VAL A 145 26.38 -13.35 -49.67
C VAL A 145 26.79 -13.70 -51.13
N ALA A 146 28.11 -13.67 -51.38
CA ALA A 146 28.97 -14.75 -51.96
C ALA A 146 30.40 -14.17 -52.17
N SER A 147 31.50 -14.93 -52.17
CA SER A 147 31.71 -16.38 -52.13
C SER A 147 32.98 -16.73 -51.32
#